data_AF-A0A0C2G3F9-F1
#
_entry.id   AF-A0A0C2G3F9-F1
#
_cell.length_a   1.000
_cell.length_b   1.000
_cell.length_c   1.000
_cell.angle_alpha   90.00
_cell.angle_beta   90.00
_cell.angle_gamma   90.00
#
_symmetry.space_group_name_H-M   'P 1'
#
loop_
_entity.id
_entity.type
_entity.pdbx_description
1 polymer ?
#
loop_
_entity_poly.entity_id
_entity_poly.type
_entity_poly.pdbx_seq_one_letter_code
_entity_poly.pdbx_strand_id
1 'polypeptide(L)'
;MTLALHIAPGIARDFSLMIQSCGMTSALMCVLFMKVKIETRAVVLGTLGAIPGFVIGVHFIDPLFSGPQKKMMFVSIWTAFAIALGILNSQKKRATFREIPEFCFWKGFVLFVTGFVGGVFDAFAGSGVDICIFSIITLLFRVTEKTATPTTVVLKGINAVIGFYYRAAMMGDVSEMAWKYFALSIPVSSITGPVGSFLGSHLHRQVNSCYRNILEQ
;
A
#
# COMPACT_ATOMS: atom_id res chain seq x y z
N MET A 1 15.23 -1.58 -5.94
CA MET A 1 15.78 -2.58 -6.90
C MET A 1 16.19 -1.95 -8.23
N THR A 2 15.34 -1.18 -8.90
CA THR A 2 15.66 -0.56 -10.21
C THR A 2 16.73 0.54 -10.19
N LEU A 3 16.88 1.27 -9.07
CA LEU A 3 17.84 2.37 -8.92
C LEU A 3 19.23 1.89 -8.48
N ALA A 4 19.29 0.91 -7.58
CA ALA A 4 20.54 0.43 -6.97
C ALA A 4 21.17 -0.77 -7.69
N LEU A 5 20.37 -1.61 -8.37
CA LEU A 5 20.86 -2.87 -8.98
C LEU A 5 20.73 -2.89 -10.52
N HIS A 6 20.38 -1.77 -11.17
CA HIS A 6 20.18 -1.68 -12.63
C HIS A 6 19.21 -2.72 -13.23
N ILE A 7 18.31 -3.29 -12.42
CA ILE A 7 17.34 -4.30 -12.86
C ILE A 7 16.23 -3.65 -13.71
N ALA A 8 15.74 -4.39 -14.72
CA ALA A 8 14.62 -3.98 -15.55
C ALA A 8 13.37 -3.67 -14.70
N PRO A 9 12.64 -2.56 -14.96
CA PRO A 9 11.48 -2.17 -14.15
C PRO A 9 10.38 -3.23 -14.05
N GLY A 10 10.16 -4.01 -15.10
CA GLY A 10 9.19 -5.10 -15.10
C GLY A 10 9.54 -6.20 -14.08
N ILE A 11 10.80 -6.64 -14.04
CA ILE A 11 11.29 -7.65 -13.08
C ILE A 11 11.17 -7.11 -11.65
N ALA A 12 11.52 -5.85 -11.43
CA ALA A 12 11.42 -5.23 -10.11
C ALA A 12 9.97 -5.09 -9.63
N ARG A 13 9.03 -4.76 -10.52
CA ARG A 13 7.59 -4.77 -10.23
C ARG A 13 7.13 -6.17 -9.83
N ASP A 14 7.43 -7.17 -10.66
CA ASP A 14 6.95 -8.53 -10.42
C ASP A 14 7.50 -9.08 -9.11
N PHE A 15 8.80 -8.88 -8.86
CA PHE A 15 9.41 -9.18 -7.56
C PHE A 15 8.74 -8.43 -6.40
N SER A 16 8.40 -7.15 -6.57
CA SER A 16 7.71 -6.34 -5.57
C SER A 16 6.31 -6.89 -5.23
N LEU A 17 5.53 -7.31 -6.23
CA LEU A 17 4.22 -7.92 -6.01
C LEU A 17 4.35 -9.28 -5.31
N MET A 18 5.32 -10.10 -5.73
CA MET A 18 5.61 -11.40 -5.13
C MET A 18 5.98 -11.26 -3.65
N ILE A 19 6.99 -10.45 -3.33
CA ILE A 19 7.47 -10.31 -1.95
C ILE A 19 6.40 -9.71 -1.04
N GLN A 20 5.62 -8.75 -1.54
CA GLN A 20 4.51 -8.17 -0.78
C GLN A 20 3.36 -9.16 -0.57
N SER A 21 3.09 -10.07 -1.51
CA SER A 21 2.07 -11.10 -1.30
C SER A 21 2.37 -11.98 -0.08
N CYS A 22 3.64 -12.28 0.18
CA CYS A 22 4.06 -12.98 1.40
C CYS A 22 4.10 -12.06 2.62
N GLY A 23 4.84 -10.96 2.54
CA GLY A 23 5.09 -10.07 3.69
C GLY A 23 3.85 -9.33 4.18
N MET A 24 3.01 -8.82 3.28
CA MET A 24 1.78 -8.11 3.66
C MET A 24 0.69 -9.08 4.13
N THR A 25 0.68 -10.34 3.67
CA THR A 25 -0.25 -11.36 4.18
C THR A 25 0.14 -11.84 5.58
N SER A 26 1.43 -12.00 5.86
CA SER A 26 1.89 -12.30 7.23
C SER A 26 1.66 -11.11 8.18
N ALA A 27 1.88 -9.88 7.70
CA ALA A 27 1.51 -8.65 8.40
C ALA A 27 -0.01 -8.58 8.69
N LEU A 28 -0.85 -8.90 7.71
CA LEU A 28 -2.31 -9.00 7.86
C LEU A 28 -2.68 -9.97 8.99
N MET A 29 -2.08 -11.16 9.03
CA MET A 29 -2.34 -12.11 10.12
C MET A 29 -2.01 -11.52 11.48
N CYS A 30 -0.86 -10.84 11.61
CA CYS A 30 -0.47 -10.15 12.84
C CYS A 30 -1.48 -9.05 13.24
N VAL A 31 -1.95 -8.24 12.29
CA VAL A 31 -2.97 -7.20 12.49
C VAL A 31 -4.29 -7.81 12.98
N LEU A 32 -4.70 -8.95 12.42
CA LEU A 32 -5.89 -9.70 12.84
C LEU A 32 -5.72 -10.26 14.26
N PHE A 33 -4.56 -10.85 14.59
CA PHE A 33 -4.26 -11.35 15.94
C PHE A 33 -4.30 -10.23 16.99
N MET A 34 -3.76 -9.05 16.67
CA MET A 34 -3.78 -7.89 17.55
C MET A 34 -5.13 -7.16 17.60
N LYS A 35 -6.13 -7.60 16.82
CA LYS A 35 -7.47 -6.99 16.70
C LYS A 35 -7.40 -5.47 16.51
N VAL A 36 -6.46 -5.02 15.68
CA VAL A 36 -6.32 -3.59 15.38
C VAL A 36 -7.53 -3.12 14.56
N LYS A 37 -8.04 -1.93 14.85
CA LYS A 37 -9.16 -1.35 14.12
C LYS A 37 -8.77 -1.09 12.66
N ILE A 38 -9.52 -1.69 11.74
CA ILE A 38 -9.38 -1.52 10.29
C ILE A 38 -10.68 -0.94 9.70
N GLU A 39 -10.55 -0.17 8.63
CA GLU A 39 -11.70 0.38 7.91
C GLU A 39 -12.05 -0.56 6.74
N THR A 40 -12.90 -1.55 7.02
CA THR A 40 -13.22 -2.62 6.06
C THR A 40 -13.88 -2.10 4.79
N ARG A 41 -14.65 -1.00 4.85
CA ARG A 41 -15.28 -0.43 3.64
C ARG A 41 -14.21 0.12 2.70
N ALA A 42 -13.17 0.72 3.28
CA ALA A 42 -12.02 1.17 2.53
C ALA A 42 -11.26 0.05 1.84
N VAL A 43 -11.07 -1.04 2.56
CA VAL A 43 -10.45 -2.25 2.01
C VAL A 43 -11.27 -2.78 0.83
N VAL A 44 -12.58 -2.95 1.01
CA VAL A 44 -13.45 -3.56 -0.01
C VAL A 44 -13.56 -2.67 -1.24
N LEU A 45 -13.93 -1.40 -1.10
CA LEU A 45 -14.11 -0.49 -2.23
C LEU A 45 -12.78 -0.15 -2.92
N GLY A 46 -11.71 0.01 -2.14
CA GLY A 46 -10.37 0.24 -2.70
C GLY A 46 -9.89 -0.96 -3.51
N THR A 47 -10.11 -2.18 -3.02
CA THR A 47 -9.76 -3.43 -3.75
C THR A 47 -10.65 -3.61 -4.98
N LEU A 48 -11.95 -3.34 -4.89
CA LEU A 48 -12.86 -3.40 -6.03
C LEU A 48 -12.45 -2.45 -7.15
N GLY A 49 -11.93 -1.26 -6.83
CA GLY A 49 -11.36 -0.34 -7.82
C GLY A 49 -9.98 -0.76 -8.31
N ALA A 50 -9.12 -1.27 -7.42
CA ALA A 50 -7.74 -1.61 -7.73
C ALA A 50 -7.59 -2.80 -8.68
N ILE A 51 -8.45 -3.81 -8.60
CA ILE A 51 -8.42 -4.97 -9.51
C ILE A 51 -8.57 -4.56 -10.99
N PRO A 52 -9.65 -3.87 -11.42
CA PRO A 52 -9.78 -3.43 -12.81
C PRO A 52 -8.70 -2.40 -13.19
N GLY A 53 -8.30 -1.53 -12.26
CA GLY A 53 -7.19 -0.60 -12.48
C GLY A 53 -5.86 -1.31 -12.77
N PHE A 54 -5.56 -2.38 -12.04
CA PHE A 54 -4.38 -3.20 -12.25
C PHE A 54 -4.43 -3.93 -13.60
N VAL A 55 -5.55 -4.57 -13.92
CA VAL A 55 -5.72 -5.29 -15.20
C VAL A 55 -5.55 -4.33 -16.39
N ILE A 56 -6.22 -3.18 -16.38
CA ILE A 56 -6.09 -2.16 -17.44
C ILE A 56 -4.68 -1.60 -17.46
N GLY A 57 -4.10 -1.36 -16.28
CA GLY A 57 -2.74 -0.86 -16.14
C GLY A 57 -1.71 -1.79 -16.78
N VAL A 58 -1.82 -3.09 -16.56
CA VAL A 58 -0.87 -4.07 -17.08
C VAL A 58 -0.99 -4.22 -18.60
N HIS A 59 -2.20 -4.18 -19.16
CA HIS A 59 -2.42 -4.38 -20.60
C HIS A 59 -2.23 -3.13 -21.45
N PHE A 60 -2.64 -1.95 -20.98
CA PHE A 60 -2.67 -0.74 -21.80
C PHE A 60 -1.62 0.31 -21.40
N ILE A 61 -1.35 0.45 -20.11
CA ILE A 61 -0.46 1.50 -19.57
C ILE A 61 0.99 1.00 -19.57
N ASP A 62 1.25 -0.21 -19.06
CA ASP A 62 2.58 -0.78 -18.95
C ASP A 62 3.37 -0.86 -20.28
N PRO A 63 2.80 -1.25 -21.44
CA PRO A 63 3.53 -1.27 -22.71
C PRO A 63 3.75 0.14 -23.30
N LEU A 64 3.00 1.14 -22.84
CA LEU A 64 3.09 2.51 -23.36
C LEU A 64 4.31 3.28 -22.82
N PHE A 65 4.85 2.85 -21.67
CA PHE A 65 5.96 3.53 -20.99
C PHE A 65 7.30 2.84 -21.21
N SER A 66 8.30 3.65 -21.55
CA SER A 66 9.70 3.20 -21.55
C SER A 66 10.21 2.92 -20.13
N GLY A 67 11.24 2.07 -20.01
CA GLY A 67 11.84 1.73 -18.73
C GLY A 67 12.24 2.93 -17.85
N PRO A 68 12.89 3.98 -18.40
CA PRO A 68 13.22 5.19 -17.65
C PRO A 68 11.99 5.95 -17.13
N GLN A 69 10.94 6.06 -17.94
CA GLN A 69 9.70 6.75 -17.54
C GLN A 69 9.02 6.05 -16.37
N LYS A 70 8.99 4.71 -16.35
CA LYS A 70 8.46 3.93 -15.20
C LYS A 70 9.22 4.26 -13.91
N LYS A 71 10.56 4.39 -13.97
CA LYS A 71 11.38 4.76 -12.82
C LYS A 71 11.08 6.20 -12.35
N MET A 72 10.99 7.15 -13.27
CA MET A 72 10.69 8.55 -12.93
C MET A 72 9.30 8.69 -12.30
N MET A 73 8.29 8.00 -12.85
CA MET A 73 6.94 7.99 -12.27
C MET A 73 6.94 7.42 -10.86
N PHE A 74 7.62 6.28 -10.64
CA PHE A 74 7.76 5.69 -9.31
C PHE A 74 8.32 6.70 -8.29
N VAL A 75 9.45 7.34 -8.61
CA VAL A 75 10.07 8.33 -7.73
C VAL A 75 9.13 9.51 -7.50
N SER A 76 8.47 10.03 -8.55
CA SER A 76 7.57 11.17 -8.43
C SER A 76 6.37 10.89 -7.52
N ILE A 77 5.78 9.68 -7.58
CA ILE A 77 4.66 9.28 -6.72
C ILE A 77 5.11 9.22 -5.26
N TRP A 78 6.28 8.63 -5.00
CA TRP A 78 6.85 8.58 -3.65
C TRP A 78 7.21 9.95 -3.10
N THR A 79 7.78 10.84 -3.93
CA THR A 79 8.07 12.21 -3.53
C THR A 79 6.78 12.99 -3.24
N ALA A 80 5.76 12.89 -4.09
CA ALA A 80 4.46 13.52 -3.85
C ALA A 80 3.81 13.01 -2.56
N PHE A 81 3.90 11.70 -2.31
CA PHE A 81 3.43 11.08 -1.07
C PHE A 81 4.18 11.60 0.17
N ALA A 82 5.50 11.65 0.11
CA ALA A 82 6.34 12.14 1.20
C ALA A 82 6.05 13.62 1.52
N ILE A 83 5.87 14.45 0.48
CA ILE A 83 5.47 15.86 0.65
C ILE A 83 4.08 15.95 1.28
N ALA A 84 3.12 15.18 0.79
CA ALA A 84 1.76 15.18 1.33
C ALA A 84 1.73 14.77 2.82
N LEU A 85 2.53 13.77 3.20
CA LEU A 85 2.72 13.38 4.60
C LEU A 85 3.44 14.44 5.43
N GLY A 86 4.47 15.09 4.88
CA GLY A 86 5.17 16.19 5.54
C GLY A 86 4.25 17.37 5.84
N ILE A 87 3.39 17.73 4.89
CA ILE A 87 2.36 18.76 5.06
C ILE A 87 1.35 18.32 6.14
N LEU A 88 0.91 17.06 6.10
CA LEU A 88 -0.02 16.53 7.09
C LEU A 88 0.55 16.57 8.51
N ASN A 89 1.81 16.16 8.70
CA ASN A 89 2.48 16.15 10.00
C ASN A 89 2.75 17.58 10.53
N SER A 90 2.87 18.57 9.63
CA SER A 90 2.99 19.98 10.01
C SER A 90 1.69 20.54 10.63
N GLN A 91 0.53 19.99 10.25
CA GLN A 91 -0.80 20.44 10.70
C GLN A 91 -1.23 19.75 12.01
N LYS A 92 -0.52 20.03 13.12
CA LYS A 92 -0.70 19.37 14.44
C LYS A 92 -2.06 19.57 15.16
N LYS A 93 -2.97 20.41 14.65
CA LYS A 93 -4.24 20.78 15.31
C LYS A 93 -5.52 20.23 14.63
N ARG A 94 -5.46 19.12 13.88
CA ARG A 94 -6.68 18.52 13.31
C ARG A 94 -7.40 17.60 14.31
N ALA A 95 -8.72 17.72 14.37
CA ALA A 95 -9.58 16.67 14.91
C ALA A 95 -9.53 15.47 13.95
N THR A 96 -8.90 14.39 14.39
CA THR A 96 -8.72 13.16 13.61
C THR A 96 -9.75 12.12 14.02
N PHE A 97 -10.45 11.54 13.05
CA PHE A 97 -11.53 10.58 13.33
C PHE A 97 -11.01 9.13 13.27
N ARG A 98 -11.59 8.26 14.10
CA ARG A 98 -11.24 6.83 14.16
C ARG A 98 -11.84 6.02 13.01
N GLU A 99 -12.92 6.51 12.42
CA GLU A 99 -13.66 5.92 11.31
C GLU A 99 -14.05 7.04 10.35
N ILE A 100 -14.35 6.72 9.08
CA ILE A 100 -14.83 7.72 8.12
C ILE A 100 -16.18 8.27 8.63
N PRO A 101 -16.25 9.54 9.08
CA PRO A 101 -17.52 10.10 9.56
C PRO A 101 -18.46 10.27 8.37
N GLU A 102 -19.73 9.90 8.54
CA GLU A 102 -20.81 10.03 7.54
C GLU A 102 -20.45 9.44 6.17
N PHE A 103 -20.55 8.12 6.07
CA PHE A 103 -20.30 7.41 4.81
C PHE A 103 -21.39 7.77 3.79
N CYS A 104 -21.00 8.53 2.77
CA CYS A 104 -21.88 8.97 1.70
C CYS A 104 -21.46 8.32 0.37
N PHE A 105 -22.38 8.13 -0.57
CA PHE A 105 -22.10 7.50 -1.86
C PHE A 105 -20.92 8.14 -2.60
N TRP A 106 -20.78 9.47 -2.52
CA TRP A 106 -19.64 10.21 -3.06
C TRP A 106 -18.30 9.76 -2.45
N LYS A 107 -18.22 9.59 -1.12
CA LYS A 107 -16.98 9.13 -0.47
C LYS A 107 -16.59 7.73 -0.93
N GLY A 108 -17.57 6.84 -1.11
CA GLY A 108 -17.36 5.51 -1.68
C GLY A 108 -16.88 5.56 -3.12
N PHE A 109 -17.45 6.44 -3.95
CA PHE A 109 -17.02 6.64 -5.33
C PHE A 109 -15.58 7.18 -5.44
N VAL A 110 -15.21 8.18 -4.63
CA VAL A 110 -13.83 8.71 -4.58
C VAL A 110 -12.85 7.61 -4.24
N LEU A 111 -13.21 6.75 -3.29
CA LEU A 111 -12.35 5.66 -2.87
C LEU A 111 -12.21 4.58 -3.95
N PHE A 112 -13.29 4.25 -4.67
CA PHE A 112 -13.24 3.36 -5.82
C PHE A 112 -12.33 3.91 -6.93
N VAL A 113 -12.50 5.20 -7.30
CA VAL A 113 -11.66 5.87 -8.31
C VAL A 113 -10.20 5.93 -7.86
N THR A 114 -9.95 6.21 -6.59
CA THR A 114 -8.59 6.21 -6.02
C THR A 114 -7.98 4.81 -6.05
N GLY A 115 -8.77 3.78 -5.73
CA GLY A 115 -8.36 2.39 -5.86
C GLY A 115 -8.00 2.04 -7.30
N PHE A 116 -8.81 2.48 -8.26
CA PHE A 116 -8.56 2.30 -9.69
C PHE A 116 -7.25 2.94 -10.15
N VAL A 117 -7.04 4.23 -9.85
CA VAL A 117 -5.79 4.94 -10.19
C VAL A 117 -4.59 4.28 -9.48
N GLY A 118 -4.74 3.93 -8.21
CA GLY A 118 -3.73 3.22 -7.45
C GLY A 118 -3.39 1.86 -8.05
N GLY A 119 -4.38 1.14 -8.60
CA GLY A 119 -4.21 -0.15 -9.27
C GLY A 119 -3.41 0.00 -10.57
N VAL A 120 -3.67 1.06 -11.33
CA VAL A 120 -2.86 1.41 -12.51
C VAL A 120 -1.41 1.68 -12.13
N PHE A 121 -1.16 2.37 -11.01
CA PHE A 121 0.20 2.56 -10.51
C PHE A 121 0.83 1.23 -10.07
N ASP A 122 0.06 0.36 -9.44
CA ASP A 122 0.50 -0.97 -9.04
C ASP A 122 0.95 -1.83 -10.23
N ALA A 123 0.32 -1.64 -11.40
CA ALA A 123 0.63 -2.36 -12.62
C ALA A 123 2.02 -2.09 -13.21
N PHE A 124 2.65 -0.96 -12.94
CA PHE A 124 4.02 -0.66 -13.43
C PHE A 124 5.05 -0.49 -12.31
N ALA A 125 4.63 -0.07 -11.12
CA ALA A 125 5.50 0.14 -9.96
C ALA A 125 5.54 -1.06 -9.00
N GLY A 126 4.47 -1.86 -8.94
CA GLY A 126 4.31 -2.96 -7.99
C GLY A 126 3.91 -2.51 -6.58
N SER A 127 3.80 -1.21 -6.33
CA SER A 127 3.19 -0.59 -5.14
C SER A 127 2.59 0.75 -5.57
N GLY A 128 1.40 1.09 -5.05
CA GLY A 128 0.69 2.30 -5.48
C GLY A 128 -0.70 2.42 -4.90
N VAL A 129 -1.47 1.31 -4.85
CA VAL A 129 -2.82 1.32 -4.25
C VAL A 129 -2.76 1.73 -2.79
N ASP A 130 -1.80 1.20 -2.04
CA ASP A 130 -1.58 1.49 -0.63
C ASP A 130 -1.29 2.97 -0.39
N ILE A 131 -0.43 3.57 -1.21
CA ILE A 131 -0.05 4.98 -1.17
C ILE A 131 -1.27 5.86 -1.42
N CYS A 132 -1.97 5.62 -2.53
CA CYS A 132 -3.12 6.43 -2.93
C CYS A 132 -4.27 6.35 -1.92
N ILE A 133 -4.62 5.14 -1.48
CA ILE A 133 -5.69 4.93 -0.50
C ILE A 133 -5.29 5.51 0.86
N PHE A 134 -4.04 5.33 1.29
CA PHE A 134 -3.55 5.92 2.54
C PHE A 134 -3.65 7.44 2.49
N SER A 135 -3.19 8.08 1.41
CA SER A 135 -3.29 9.53 1.23
C SER A 135 -4.74 10.04 1.27
N ILE A 136 -5.67 9.38 0.57
CA ILE A 136 -7.07 9.84 0.58
C ILE A 136 -7.73 9.63 1.95
N ILE A 137 -7.51 8.49 2.60
CA ILE A 137 -8.09 8.20 3.91
C ILE A 137 -7.55 9.18 4.98
N THR A 138 -6.26 9.49 4.94
CA THR A 138 -5.62 10.40 5.91
C THR A 138 -5.88 11.88 5.61
N LEU A 139 -5.80 12.31 4.35
CA LEU A 139 -5.92 13.73 3.97
C LEU A 139 -7.36 14.18 3.79
N LEU A 140 -8.15 13.41 3.03
CA LEU A 140 -9.52 13.75 2.63
C LEU A 140 -10.52 13.35 3.71
N PHE A 141 -10.46 12.11 4.19
CA PHE A 141 -11.38 11.62 5.22
C PHE A 141 -10.90 11.87 6.65
N ARG A 142 -9.69 12.43 6.82
CA ARG A 142 -9.11 12.79 8.13
C ARG A 142 -9.12 11.62 9.12
N VAL A 143 -8.98 10.41 8.59
CA VAL A 143 -8.87 9.20 9.40
C VAL A 143 -7.47 9.14 9.98
N THR A 144 -7.38 8.69 11.23
CA THR A 144 -6.10 8.61 11.93
C THR A 144 -5.16 7.62 11.27
N GLU A 145 -3.87 7.97 11.21
CA GLU A 145 -2.80 7.09 10.73
C GLU A 145 -2.81 5.73 11.44
N LYS A 146 -3.29 5.67 12.70
CA LYS A 146 -3.47 4.41 13.46
C LYS A 146 -4.34 3.39 12.76
N THR A 147 -5.40 3.83 12.13
CA THR A 147 -6.37 2.96 11.47
C THR A 147 -6.09 2.92 9.97
N ALA A 148 -5.54 3.98 9.39
CA ALA A 148 -5.18 4.04 7.98
C ALA A 148 -4.04 3.05 7.63
N THR A 149 -2.96 3.00 8.41
CA THR A 149 -1.81 2.11 8.15
C THR A 149 -2.18 0.62 8.13
N PRO A 150 -2.85 0.05 9.16
CA PRO A 150 -3.24 -1.36 9.10
C PRO A 150 -4.27 -1.62 7.99
N THR A 151 -5.15 -0.66 7.70
CA THR A 151 -6.12 -0.76 6.59
C THR A 151 -5.41 -0.88 5.24
N THR A 152 -4.39 -0.07 4.99
CA THR A 152 -3.64 -0.13 3.72
C THR A 152 -2.73 -1.34 3.62
N VAL A 153 -2.20 -1.85 4.73
CA VAL A 153 -1.48 -3.15 4.77
C VAL A 153 -2.40 -4.29 4.37
N VAL A 154 -3.62 -4.35 4.93
CA VAL A 154 -4.63 -5.37 4.57
C VAL A 154 -4.98 -5.26 3.08
N LEU A 155 -5.30 -4.05 2.63
CA LEU A 155 -5.64 -3.77 1.25
C LEU A 155 -4.51 -4.16 0.30
N LYS A 156 -3.24 -3.87 0.66
CA LYS A 156 -2.09 -4.19 -0.16
C LYS A 156 -1.81 -5.67 -0.20
N GLY A 157 -1.99 -6.39 0.91
CA GLY A 157 -1.87 -7.85 0.96
C GLY A 157 -2.84 -8.52 -0.01
N ILE A 158 -4.12 -8.13 0.02
CA ILE A 158 -5.13 -8.68 -0.89
C ILE A 158 -4.79 -8.37 -2.35
N ASN A 159 -4.50 -7.11 -2.68
CA ASN A 159 -4.18 -6.72 -4.06
C ASN A 159 -2.86 -7.31 -4.57
N ALA A 160 -1.85 -7.47 -3.71
CA ALA A 160 -0.58 -8.09 -4.09
C ALA A 160 -0.75 -9.58 -4.39
N VAL A 161 -1.58 -10.31 -3.64
CA VAL A 161 -1.92 -11.71 -3.93
C VAL A 161 -2.64 -11.82 -5.28
N ILE A 162 -3.63 -10.96 -5.54
CA ILE A 162 -4.36 -10.96 -6.81
C ILE A 162 -3.43 -10.58 -7.97
N GLY A 163 -2.61 -9.54 -7.81
CA GLY A 163 -1.66 -9.09 -8.82
C GLY A 163 -0.58 -10.13 -9.12
N PHE A 164 -0.07 -10.81 -8.09
CA PHE A 164 0.85 -11.94 -8.25
C PHE A 164 0.17 -13.10 -8.98
N TYR A 165 -1.03 -13.50 -8.57
CA TYR A 165 -1.79 -14.55 -9.25
C TYR A 165 -2.05 -14.20 -10.72
N TYR A 166 -2.45 -12.97 -11.02
CA TYR A 166 -2.69 -12.51 -12.39
C TYR A 166 -1.41 -12.56 -13.25
N ARG A 167 -0.28 -12.05 -12.74
CA ARG A 167 1.00 -12.08 -13.47
C ARG A 167 1.57 -13.48 -13.61
N ALA A 168 1.52 -14.29 -12.56
CA ALA A 168 2.11 -15.64 -12.53
C ALA A 168 1.26 -16.66 -13.29
N ALA A 169 -0.05 -16.68 -13.08
CA ALA A 169 -0.95 -17.69 -13.65
C ALA A 169 -1.53 -17.30 -15.01
N MET A 170 -1.85 -16.02 -15.25
CA MET A 170 -2.53 -15.60 -16.49
C MET A 170 -1.57 -15.07 -17.56
N MET A 171 -0.52 -14.34 -17.18
CA MET A 171 0.45 -13.83 -18.16
C MET A 171 1.66 -14.75 -18.38
N GLY A 172 2.02 -15.60 -17.41
CA GLY A 172 3.15 -16.53 -17.54
C GLY A 172 4.52 -15.85 -17.72
N ASP A 173 4.60 -14.54 -17.49
CA ASP A 173 5.71 -13.66 -17.88
C ASP A 173 6.63 -13.32 -16.69
N VAL A 174 6.66 -14.19 -15.69
CA VAL A 174 7.51 -14.00 -14.50
C VAL A 174 8.88 -14.59 -14.78
N SER A 175 9.88 -13.72 -14.96
CA SER A 175 11.27 -14.11 -15.20
C SER A 175 11.80 -15.07 -14.13
N GLU A 176 12.60 -16.05 -14.53
CA GLU A 176 13.28 -17.00 -13.63
C GLU A 176 14.15 -16.29 -12.57
N MET A 177 14.70 -15.11 -12.91
CA MET A 177 15.42 -14.29 -11.94
C MET A 177 14.50 -13.76 -10.82
N ALA A 178 13.27 -13.36 -11.14
CA ALA A 178 12.31 -12.91 -10.13
C ALA A 178 11.96 -14.05 -9.15
N TRP A 179 11.80 -15.27 -9.66
CA TRP A 179 11.59 -16.47 -8.83
C TRP A 179 12.77 -16.78 -7.90
N LYS A 180 14.01 -16.70 -8.39
CA LYS A 180 15.22 -16.93 -7.57
C LYS A 180 15.34 -15.88 -6.46
N TYR A 181 15.17 -14.60 -6.79
CA TYR A 181 15.19 -13.53 -5.78
C TYR A 181 14.04 -13.67 -4.78
N PHE A 182 12.86 -14.04 -5.26
CA PHE A 182 11.70 -14.28 -4.42
C PHE A 182 11.98 -15.41 -3.41
N ALA A 183 12.45 -16.57 -3.87
CA ALA A 183 12.75 -17.71 -3.01
C ALA A 183 13.70 -17.37 -1.85
N LEU A 184 14.73 -16.55 -2.13
CA LEU A 184 15.68 -16.08 -1.11
C LEU A 184 15.07 -15.05 -0.14
N SER A 185 14.09 -14.27 -0.61
CA SER A 185 13.53 -13.15 0.14
C SER A 185 12.27 -13.50 0.94
N ILE A 186 11.60 -14.63 0.65
CA ILE A 186 10.42 -15.12 1.38
C ILE A 186 10.63 -15.15 2.90
N PRO A 187 11.69 -15.80 3.45
CA PRO A 187 11.82 -15.91 4.91
C PRO A 187 11.99 -14.54 5.56
N VAL A 188 12.80 -13.67 4.95
CA VAL A 188 13.01 -12.30 5.45
C VAL A 188 11.70 -11.52 5.41
N SER A 189 11.01 -11.51 4.27
CA SER A 189 9.74 -10.79 4.11
C SER A 189 8.65 -11.29 5.06
N SER A 190 8.54 -12.60 5.22
CA SER A 190 7.53 -13.23 6.09
C SER A 190 7.75 -12.90 7.56
N ILE A 191 8.99 -12.69 8.00
CA ILE A 191 9.33 -12.30 9.39
C ILE A 191 9.21 -10.78 9.57
N THR A 192 9.68 -9.99 8.59
CA THR A 192 9.67 -8.53 8.69
C THR A 192 8.24 -7.95 8.66
N GLY A 193 7.31 -8.55 7.92
CA GLY A 193 5.91 -8.10 7.87
C GLY A 193 5.21 -8.05 9.24
N PRO A 194 5.17 -9.16 10.00
CA PRO A 194 4.62 -9.22 11.34
C PRO A 194 5.37 -8.32 12.32
N VAL A 195 6.70 -8.31 12.28
CA VAL A 195 7.53 -7.46 13.15
C VAL A 195 7.23 -5.98 12.90
N GLY A 196 7.10 -5.56 11.64
CA GLY A 196 6.71 -4.20 11.27
C GLY A 196 5.31 -3.84 11.75
N SER A 197 4.35 -4.75 11.62
CA SER A 197 2.98 -4.54 12.12
C SER A 197 2.91 -4.43 13.65
N PHE A 198 3.72 -5.25 14.34
CA PHE A 198 3.83 -5.26 15.79
C PHE A 198 4.51 -3.98 16.32
N LEU A 199 5.62 -3.55 15.72
CA LEU A 199 6.26 -2.28 16.04
C LEU A 199 5.33 -1.10 15.76
N GLY A 200 4.61 -1.13 14.63
CA GLY A 200 3.63 -0.11 14.28
C GLY A 200 2.51 0.02 15.30
N SER A 201 2.01 -1.08 15.87
CA SER A 201 0.98 -1.03 16.91
C SER A 201 1.54 -0.60 18.29
N HIS A 202 2.76 -1.03 18.64
CA HIS A 202 3.40 -0.74 19.93
C HIS A 202 4.00 0.66 20.04
N LEU A 203 4.80 1.09 19.06
CA LEU A 203 5.41 2.44 19.06
C LEU A 203 4.34 3.52 19.04
N HIS A 204 3.24 3.26 18.33
CA HIS A 204 2.11 4.16 18.29
C HIS A 204 1.38 4.26 19.64
N ARG A 205 1.41 3.22 20.48
CA ARG A 205 0.90 3.26 21.87
C ARG A 205 1.83 4.07 22.80
N GLN A 206 3.12 4.11 22.56
CA GLN A 206 4.06 4.92 23.36
C GLN A 206 3.98 6.41 23.02
N VAL A 207 3.88 6.77 21.74
CA VAL A 207 3.70 8.17 21.30
C VAL A 207 2.37 8.73 21.84
N ASN A 208 1.28 8.01 21.57
CA ASN A 208 0.27 7.63 22.56
C ASN A 208 0.25 8.32 23.94
N SER A 209 0.85 7.58 24.86
CA SER A 209 0.94 7.88 26.28
C SER A 209 1.83 9.08 26.57
N CYS A 210 2.90 9.27 25.79
CA CYS A 210 3.77 10.44 25.93
C CYS A 210 3.01 11.74 25.65
N TYR A 211 2.17 11.77 24.61
CA TYR A 211 1.32 12.92 24.30
C TYR A 211 0.25 13.21 25.36
N ARG A 212 -0.33 12.17 25.97
CA ARG A 212 -1.32 12.36 27.04
C ARG A 212 -0.68 12.94 28.31
N ASN A 213 0.51 12.45 28.67
CA ASN A 213 1.26 12.98 29.81
C ASN A 213 1.73 14.44 29.63
N ILE A 214 1.95 14.89 28.39
CA ILE A 214 2.33 16.28 28.08
C ILE A 214 1.12 17.23 28.06
N LEU A 215 -0.08 16.74 27.73
CA LEU A 215 -1.31 17.55 27.70
C LEU A 215 -2.03 17.63 29.06
N GLU A 216 -1.67 16.78 30.02
CA GLU A 216 -2.16 16.81 31.40
C GLU A 216 -1.23 17.61 32.36
N GLN A 217 -0.19 18.25 31.82
CA GLN A 217 0.65 19.26 32.50
C GLN A 217 0.34 20.66 31.96
#